data_AF-A0A930TZ97-F1
#
_entry.id   AF-A0A930TZ97-F1
#
_cell.length_a   1.000
_cell.length_b   1.000
_cell.length_c   1.000
_cell.angle_alpha   90.00
_cell.angle_beta   90.00
_cell.angle_gamma   90.00
#
_symmetry.space_group_name_H-M   'P 1'
#
loop_
_entity.id
_entity.type
_entity.pdbx_description
1 polymer ?
#
loop_
_entity_poly.entity_id
_entity_poly.type
_entity_poly.pdbx_seq_one_letter_code
_entity_poly.pdbx_strand_id
1 'polypeptide(L)'
;MKDSSNLSRVSIGRFQRDISNAQTVIYQFLLDAVKTWPPEEVLAEFRRLFIHQVNTTSSDTVPALYEIVFANQEQEFHNTLKRACYILINNWEIKRQYAYISDLIDLFSDGLIQKTTMSPTSRRLRQWLQNFVDGEDFREIKLFANRHDETNIQPWSQRYTSYLLVPQYANLSNPVEQRDAARMLSFRLREKFKFDLAFYTAHSQRPASPSSNAVTTQNPTALGDEVVRLIKFIVARRGQFNHLNLAHIFLGQTKDIRYKAFKKSLCKYLLFSVEKQNGASIFRHNLSHKLDELYTTHNNRKLDDALLLRTCNRIIEYLTSEDGQQPSTMFALLLSQGNPLTLVIVLLKIILICNYSRVHLESRIAVLIRYYENLSEEDCQWVLNFLEVFRITMTIHAENIEYNLVHPQVNHVEEAGATITVKESDQYRIFSQAKRCQEFDDDAILQHIANLEAIAEDQPEAAEDAE
;
A
#
# COMPACT_ATOMS: atom_id res chain seq x y z
N MET A 1 35.08 -13.28 35.67
CA MET A 1 34.04 -13.46 34.64
C MET A 1 33.09 -12.26 34.48
N LYS A 2 33.43 -11.04 34.95
CA LYS A 2 32.62 -9.82 34.73
C LYS A 2 33.23 -8.82 33.73
N ASP A 3 34.49 -8.98 33.33
CA ASP A 3 35.18 -8.02 32.44
C ASP A 3 35.13 -8.37 30.95
N SER A 4 34.97 -9.65 30.61
CA SER A 4 34.90 -10.10 29.21
C SER A 4 33.61 -9.66 28.49
N SER A 5 32.52 -9.44 29.23
CA SER A 5 31.24 -8.95 28.68
C SER A 5 31.19 -7.43 28.50
N ASN A 6 32.00 -6.67 29.24
CA ASN A 6 32.09 -5.23 29.10
C ASN A 6 33.02 -4.83 27.95
N LEU A 7 34.13 -5.54 27.75
CA LEU A 7 35.03 -5.34 26.60
C LEU A 7 34.37 -5.66 25.26
N SER A 8 33.52 -6.70 25.20
CA SER A 8 32.75 -7.04 23.99
C SER A 8 31.65 -6.01 23.70
N ARG A 9 30.97 -5.47 24.71
CA ARG A 9 29.98 -4.39 24.51
C ARG A 9 30.62 -3.07 24.05
N VAL A 10 31.80 -2.73 24.57
CA VAL A 10 32.55 -1.52 24.17
C VAL A 10 33.10 -1.66 22.75
N SER A 11 33.59 -2.83 22.35
CA SER A 11 34.05 -3.06 20.98
C SER A 11 32.88 -3.04 19.98
N ILE A 12 31.78 -3.72 20.27
CA ILE A 12 30.56 -3.70 19.44
C ILE A 12 30.03 -2.26 19.28
N GLY A 13 29.99 -1.48 20.36
CA GLY A 13 29.56 -0.08 20.32
C GLY A 13 30.51 0.85 19.55
N ARG A 14 31.79 0.51 19.44
CA ARG A 14 32.76 1.25 18.61
C ARG A 14 32.59 0.90 17.13
N PHE A 15 32.50 -0.39 16.78
CA PHE A 15 32.24 -0.83 15.41
C PHE A 15 30.94 -0.27 14.83
N GLN A 16 29.86 -0.23 15.63
CA GLN A 16 28.60 0.40 15.19
C GLN A 16 28.72 1.90 14.92
N ARG A 17 29.55 2.62 15.70
CA ARG A 17 29.82 4.05 15.44
C ARG A 17 30.64 4.24 14.17
N ASP A 18 31.61 3.37 13.93
CA ASP A 18 32.47 3.45 12.75
C ASP A 18 31.66 3.19 11.47
N ILE A 19 30.75 2.20 11.47
CA ILE A 19 29.80 1.93 10.37
C ILE A 19 28.86 3.13 10.16
N SER A 20 28.29 3.68 11.22
CA SER A 20 27.35 4.82 11.13
C SER A 20 28.03 6.09 10.58
N ASN A 21 29.28 6.33 10.96
CA ASN A 21 30.08 7.43 10.41
C ASN A 21 30.37 7.21 8.92
N ALA A 22 30.78 6.00 8.54
CA ALA A 22 31.03 5.64 7.14
C ALA A 22 29.77 5.79 6.27
N GLN A 23 28.62 5.31 6.76
CA GLN A 23 27.32 5.51 6.13
C GLN A 23 27.01 7.00 5.93
N THR A 24 27.23 7.82 6.96
CA THR A 24 26.98 9.27 6.91
C THR A 24 27.82 9.96 5.83
N VAL A 25 29.10 9.61 5.71
CA VAL A 25 29.99 10.15 4.67
C VAL A 25 29.44 9.86 3.27
N ILE A 26 29.01 8.62 3.03
CA ILE A 26 28.44 8.20 1.74
C ILE A 26 27.13 8.94 1.45
N TYR A 27 26.22 9.02 2.43
CA TYR A 27 24.93 9.68 2.23
C TYR A 27 25.06 11.18 1.98
N GLN A 28 25.92 11.87 2.74
CA GLN A 28 26.16 13.30 2.55
C GLN A 28 26.74 13.59 1.18
N PHE A 29 27.73 12.80 0.74
CA PHE A 29 28.30 12.93 -0.60
C PHE A 29 27.23 12.79 -1.69
N LEU A 30 26.38 11.76 -1.63
CA LEU A 30 25.32 11.55 -2.63
C LEU A 30 24.25 12.65 -2.58
N LEU A 31 23.88 13.12 -1.38
CA LEU A 31 22.94 14.23 -1.20
C LEU A 31 23.47 15.53 -1.80
N ASP A 32 24.76 15.81 -1.64
CA ASP A 32 25.38 17.00 -2.22
C ASP A 32 25.52 16.85 -3.74
N ALA A 33 26.03 15.72 -4.21
CA ALA A 33 26.19 15.42 -5.62
C ALA A 33 24.86 15.54 -6.40
N VAL A 34 23.75 14.96 -5.90
CA VAL A 34 22.45 15.02 -6.59
C VAL A 34 21.83 16.43 -6.61
N LYS A 35 22.27 17.31 -5.70
CA LYS A 35 21.86 18.72 -5.69
C LYS A 35 22.66 19.56 -6.67
N THR A 36 23.97 19.33 -6.78
CA THR A 36 24.89 20.20 -7.51
C THR A 36 25.29 19.72 -8.90
N TRP A 37 25.30 18.41 -9.14
CA TRP A 37 25.83 17.80 -10.37
C TRP A 37 24.71 17.38 -11.32
N PRO A 38 25.00 17.25 -12.64
CA PRO A 38 24.07 16.65 -13.58
C PRO A 38 23.83 15.15 -13.27
N PRO A 39 22.61 14.62 -13.49
CA PRO A 39 22.27 13.25 -13.12
C PRO A 39 23.18 12.17 -13.74
N GLU A 40 23.71 12.40 -14.94
CA GLU A 40 24.62 11.48 -15.63
C GLU A 40 25.94 11.30 -14.84
N GLU A 41 26.47 12.39 -14.28
CA GLU A 41 27.68 12.34 -13.44
C GLU A 41 27.40 11.66 -12.11
N VAL A 42 26.24 11.92 -11.51
CA VAL A 42 25.80 11.27 -10.27
C VAL A 42 25.65 9.75 -10.48
N LEU A 43 25.06 9.32 -11.59
CA LEU A 43 24.96 7.90 -11.96
C LEU A 43 26.33 7.27 -12.19
N ALA A 44 27.23 7.97 -12.88
CA ALA A 44 28.59 7.48 -13.11
C ALA A 44 29.34 7.30 -11.78
N GLU A 45 29.20 8.22 -10.84
CA GLU A 45 29.82 8.15 -9.52
C GLU A 45 29.19 7.07 -8.63
N PHE A 46 27.87 6.90 -8.66
CA PHE A 46 27.19 5.79 -8.01
C PHE A 46 27.71 4.43 -8.55
N ARG A 47 27.81 4.31 -9.88
CA ARG A 47 28.36 3.11 -10.54
C ARG A 47 29.80 2.85 -10.12
N ARG A 48 30.64 3.89 -10.07
CA ARG A 48 32.05 3.79 -9.64
C ARG A 48 32.16 3.33 -8.19
N LEU A 49 31.34 3.90 -7.29
CA LEU A 49 31.38 3.60 -5.86
C LEU A 49 30.92 2.17 -5.57
N PHE A 50 29.70 1.80 -5.99
CA PHE A 50 29.06 0.55 -5.57
C PHE A 50 29.33 -0.63 -6.52
N ILE A 51 29.40 -0.40 -7.83
CA ILE A 51 29.48 -1.48 -8.82
C ILE A 51 30.93 -1.77 -9.23
N HIS A 52 31.66 -0.73 -9.69
CA HIS A 52 33.01 -0.90 -10.24
C HIS A 52 34.10 -0.89 -9.15
N GLN A 53 33.83 -0.25 -8.01
CA GLN A 53 34.77 -0.10 -6.88
C GLN A 53 36.08 0.57 -7.30
N VAL A 54 35.97 1.61 -8.13
CA VAL A 54 37.12 2.40 -8.63
C VAL A 54 37.11 3.76 -7.93
N ASN A 55 38.26 4.44 -7.93
CA ASN A 55 38.40 5.80 -7.40
C ASN A 55 37.21 6.69 -7.82
N THR A 56 36.50 7.18 -6.82
CA THR A 56 35.44 8.18 -6.95
C THR A 56 36.02 9.58 -6.89
N THR A 57 35.23 10.57 -7.28
CA THR A 57 35.63 11.98 -7.19
C THR A 57 35.79 12.44 -5.73
N SER A 58 35.09 11.81 -4.78
CA SER A 58 35.37 11.97 -3.35
C SER A 58 36.47 11.01 -2.89
N SER A 59 37.47 11.54 -2.18
CA SER A 59 38.55 10.74 -1.58
C SER A 59 38.08 9.85 -0.43
N ASP A 60 36.96 10.19 0.20
CA ASP A 60 36.58 9.67 1.51
C ASP A 60 35.48 8.59 1.41
N THR A 61 34.76 8.53 0.29
CA THR A 61 33.64 7.60 0.08
C THR A 61 34.09 6.16 -0.16
N VAL A 62 35.20 5.94 -0.88
CA VAL A 62 35.75 4.59 -1.08
C VAL A 62 36.28 4.00 0.23
N PRO A 63 37.09 4.72 1.03
CA PRO A 63 37.45 4.28 2.39
C PRO A 63 36.23 3.98 3.26
N ALA A 64 35.23 4.87 3.27
CA ALA A 64 34.00 4.67 4.03
C ALA A 64 33.25 3.39 3.59
N LEU A 65 33.15 3.13 2.28
CA LEU A 65 32.55 1.88 1.79
C LEU A 65 33.33 0.67 2.28
N TYR A 66 34.67 0.72 2.25
CA TYR A 66 35.50 -0.37 2.75
C TYR A 66 35.35 -0.59 4.26
N GLU A 67 35.18 0.44 5.08
CA GLU A 67 34.87 0.29 6.51
C GLU A 67 33.60 -0.55 6.74
N ILE A 68 32.55 -0.30 5.97
CA ILE A 68 31.30 -1.09 6.02
C ILE A 68 31.54 -2.54 5.59
N VAL A 69 32.32 -2.75 4.51
CA VAL A 69 32.62 -4.09 3.99
C VAL A 69 33.52 -4.89 4.93
N PHE A 70 34.47 -4.23 5.61
CA PHE A 70 35.37 -4.87 6.57
C PHE A 70 34.68 -5.22 7.89
N ALA A 71 33.64 -4.49 8.28
CA ALA A 71 32.78 -4.87 9.39
C ALA A 71 32.06 -6.23 9.16
N ASN A 72 32.03 -6.72 7.91
CA ASN A 72 31.50 -8.03 7.53
C ASN A 72 30.03 -8.24 7.93
N GLN A 73 29.23 -7.17 7.86
CA GLN A 73 27.79 -7.17 8.10
C GLN A 73 27.06 -6.89 6.79
N GLU A 74 26.63 -7.95 6.10
CA GLU A 74 25.96 -7.84 4.80
C GLU A 74 24.71 -6.96 4.85
N GLN A 75 23.90 -7.09 5.91
CA GLN A 75 22.70 -6.28 6.09
C GLN A 75 23.02 -4.78 6.18
N GLU A 76 24.12 -4.38 6.83
CA GLU A 76 24.51 -2.97 6.89
C GLU A 76 24.93 -2.44 5.52
N PHE A 77 25.57 -3.26 4.70
CA PHE A 77 25.86 -2.91 3.32
C PHE A 77 24.57 -2.77 2.50
N HIS A 78 23.63 -3.72 2.61
CA HIS A 78 22.32 -3.63 1.94
C HIS A 78 21.54 -2.39 2.36
N ASN A 79 21.47 -2.10 3.67
CA ASN A 79 20.85 -0.88 4.21
C ASN A 79 21.50 0.39 3.63
N THR A 80 22.83 0.38 3.50
CA THR A 80 23.59 1.51 2.93
C THR A 80 23.26 1.72 1.46
N LEU A 81 23.30 0.65 0.67
CA LEU A 81 22.99 0.68 -0.75
C LEU A 81 21.53 1.07 -1.00
N LYS A 82 20.59 0.49 -0.23
CA LYS A 82 19.16 0.80 -0.28
C LYS A 82 18.92 2.29 -0.02
N ARG A 83 19.44 2.84 1.08
CA ARG A 83 19.27 4.26 1.41
C ARG A 83 19.93 5.17 0.37
N ALA A 84 21.10 4.80 -0.15
CA ALA A 84 21.76 5.52 -1.23
C ALA A 84 20.89 5.61 -2.49
N CYS A 85 20.21 4.52 -2.88
CA CYS A 85 19.23 4.55 -3.98
C CYS A 85 18.07 5.52 -3.70
N TYR A 86 17.46 5.47 -2.51
CA TYR A 86 16.33 6.34 -2.17
C TYR A 86 16.69 7.82 -2.08
N ILE A 87 17.93 8.16 -1.67
CA ILE A 87 18.44 9.54 -1.74
C ILE A 87 18.37 10.08 -3.17
N LEU A 88 18.84 9.29 -4.14
CA LEU A 88 18.83 9.68 -5.55
C LEU A 88 17.40 9.73 -6.11
N ILE A 89 16.62 8.68 -5.85
CA ILE A 89 15.22 8.56 -6.31
C ILE A 89 14.41 9.77 -5.84
N ASN A 90 14.45 10.12 -4.56
CA ASN A 90 13.68 11.27 -4.04
C ASN A 90 14.05 12.58 -4.73
N ASN A 91 15.33 12.84 -4.94
CA ASN A 91 15.78 14.07 -5.56
C ASN A 91 15.35 14.15 -7.04
N TRP A 92 15.48 13.04 -7.78
CA TRP A 92 15.03 12.99 -9.17
C TRP A 92 13.51 13.00 -9.31
N GLU A 93 12.77 12.39 -8.37
CA GLU A 93 11.32 12.48 -8.30
C GLU A 93 10.84 13.94 -8.18
N ILE A 94 11.44 14.70 -7.25
CA ILE A 94 11.11 16.12 -7.05
C ILE A 94 11.41 16.93 -8.31
N LYS A 95 12.56 16.67 -8.95
CA LYS A 95 12.99 17.32 -10.20
C LYS A 95 12.28 16.80 -11.45
N ARG A 96 11.37 15.81 -11.34
CA ARG A 96 10.68 15.13 -12.45
C ARG A 96 11.63 14.48 -13.47
N GLN A 97 12.78 14.05 -12.99
CA GLN A 97 13.90 13.46 -13.72
C GLN A 97 13.78 11.92 -13.75
N TYR A 98 12.63 11.41 -14.19
CA TYR A 98 12.27 10.00 -14.01
C TYR A 98 13.11 9.01 -14.83
N ALA A 99 13.63 9.41 -15.99
CA ALA A 99 14.47 8.54 -16.82
C ALA A 99 15.70 8.03 -16.05
N TYR A 100 16.31 8.90 -15.23
CA TYR A 100 17.49 8.53 -14.45
C TYR A 100 17.19 7.55 -13.30
N ILE A 101 15.93 7.42 -12.89
CA ILE A 101 15.51 6.37 -11.94
C ILE A 101 15.56 5.01 -12.62
N SER A 102 15.10 4.92 -13.87
CA SER A 102 15.26 3.70 -14.69
C SER A 102 16.74 3.41 -14.93
N ASP A 103 17.54 4.41 -15.32
CA ASP A 103 18.98 4.24 -15.54
C ASP A 103 19.72 3.76 -14.27
N LEU A 104 19.32 4.23 -13.08
CA LEU A 104 19.85 3.76 -11.79
C LEU A 104 19.54 2.27 -11.56
N ILE A 105 18.32 1.85 -11.86
CA ILE A 105 17.90 0.45 -11.70
C ILE A 105 18.63 -0.44 -12.71
N ASP A 106 18.85 0.05 -13.93
CA ASP A 106 19.61 -0.65 -14.96
C ASP A 106 21.09 -0.86 -14.60
N LEU A 107 21.66 -0.04 -13.70
CA LEU A 107 23.02 -0.25 -13.20
C LEU A 107 23.22 -1.62 -12.55
N PHE A 108 22.17 -2.18 -11.96
CA PHE A 108 22.21 -3.47 -11.29
C PHE A 108 22.13 -4.66 -12.27
N SER A 109 21.93 -4.38 -13.56
CA SER A 109 22.07 -5.37 -14.64
C SER A 109 23.50 -5.45 -15.18
N ASP A 110 24.46 -4.69 -14.61
CA ASP A 110 25.87 -4.71 -15.03
C ASP A 110 26.49 -6.11 -14.83
N GLY A 111 26.97 -6.70 -15.92
CA GLY A 111 27.59 -8.02 -15.92
C GLY A 111 28.79 -8.16 -14.97
N LEU A 112 29.42 -7.05 -14.54
CA LEU A 112 30.47 -7.07 -13.52
C LEU A 112 30.02 -7.66 -12.19
N ILE A 113 28.74 -7.55 -11.83
CA ILE A 113 28.17 -8.11 -10.60
C ILE A 113 28.33 -9.65 -10.62
N GLN A 114 28.15 -10.26 -11.79
CA GLN A 114 28.24 -11.72 -11.96
C GLN A 114 29.65 -12.21 -12.30
N LYS A 115 30.62 -11.32 -12.58
CA LYS A 115 31.99 -11.74 -12.93
C LYS A 115 32.73 -12.28 -11.72
N THR A 116 33.55 -13.30 -11.96
CA THR A 116 34.50 -13.80 -10.96
C THR A 116 35.65 -12.81 -10.76
N THR A 117 36.22 -12.79 -9.55
CA THR A 117 37.38 -11.96 -9.20
C THR A 117 38.31 -12.70 -8.24
N MET A 118 39.61 -12.42 -8.38
CA MET A 118 40.66 -12.97 -7.52
C MET A 118 40.76 -12.24 -6.18
N SER A 119 40.32 -10.97 -6.10
CA SER A 119 40.30 -10.19 -4.86
C SER A 119 39.22 -10.72 -3.91
N PRO A 120 39.57 -11.14 -2.67
CA PRO A 120 38.60 -11.61 -1.69
C PRO A 120 37.54 -10.56 -1.33
N THR A 121 37.95 -9.30 -1.17
CA THR A 121 37.06 -8.18 -0.83
C THR A 121 36.08 -7.89 -1.97
N SER A 122 36.57 -7.85 -3.21
CA SER A 122 35.69 -7.62 -4.37
C SER A 122 34.76 -8.81 -4.62
N ARG A 123 35.19 -10.05 -4.31
CA ARG A 123 34.33 -11.24 -4.39
C ARG A 123 33.17 -11.14 -3.39
N ARG A 124 33.47 -10.75 -2.15
CA ARG A 124 32.46 -10.53 -1.12
C ARG A 124 31.46 -9.46 -1.54
N LEU A 125 31.94 -8.32 -2.02
CA LEU A 125 31.04 -7.23 -2.42
C LEU A 125 30.15 -7.61 -3.60
N ARG A 126 30.70 -8.33 -4.60
CA ARG A 126 29.89 -8.87 -5.72
C ARG A 126 28.84 -9.86 -5.25
N GLN A 127 29.18 -10.75 -4.31
CA GLN A 127 28.21 -11.66 -3.71
C GLN A 127 27.10 -10.89 -2.99
N TRP A 128 27.44 -9.88 -2.20
CA TRP A 128 26.45 -9.06 -1.50
C TRP A 128 25.58 -8.25 -2.45
N LEU A 129 26.14 -7.73 -3.54
CA LEU A 129 25.37 -7.09 -4.61
C LEU A 129 24.43 -8.07 -5.30
N GLN A 130 24.87 -9.30 -5.58
CA GLN A 130 24.01 -10.32 -6.16
C GLN A 130 22.86 -10.68 -5.22
N ASN A 131 23.16 -10.92 -3.94
CA ASN A 131 22.15 -11.18 -2.91
C ASN A 131 21.16 -10.02 -2.77
N PHE A 132 21.64 -8.77 -2.90
CA PHE A 132 20.78 -7.58 -2.90
C PHE A 132 19.83 -7.56 -4.10
N VAL A 133 20.37 -7.82 -5.30
CA VAL A 133 19.59 -7.85 -6.55
C VAL A 133 18.54 -8.96 -6.55
N ASP A 134 18.85 -10.11 -5.94
CA ASP A 134 17.92 -11.24 -5.81
C ASP A 134 16.93 -11.06 -4.64
N GLY A 135 17.14 -10.05 -3.78
CA GLY A 135 16.37 -9.80 -2.56
C GLY A 135 15.14 -8.90 -2.73
N GLU A 136 14.34 -8.80 -1.67
CA GLU A 136 13.11 -7.97 -1.65
C GLU A 136 13.44 -6.46 -1.69
N ASP A 137 14.56 -6.03 -1.09
CA ASP A 137 14.97 -4.62 -1.09
C ASP A 137 15.13 -4.05 -2.51
N PHE A 138 15.72 -4.82 -3.43
CA PHE A 138 15.85 -4.38 -4.82
C PHE A 138 14.51 -4.47 -5.57
N ARG A 139 13.67 -5.46 -5.25
CA ARG A 139 12.30 -5.58 -5.78
C ARG A 139 11.43 -4.38 -5.40
N GLU A 140 11.61 -3.85 -4.19
CA GLU A 140 10.96 -2.62 -3.71
C GLU A 140 11.40 -1.39 -4.52
N ILE A 141 12.70 -1.28 -4.81
CA ILE A 141 13.28 -0.19 -5.62
C ILE A 141 12.77 -0.25 -7.07
N LYS A 142 12.64 -1.44 -7.66
CA LYS A 142 12.13 -1.62 -9.03
C LYS A 142 10.73 -1.00 -9.25
N LEU A 143 9.90 -0.90 -8.21
CA LEU A 143 8.58 -0.27 -8.31
C LEU A 143 8.65 1.20 -8.79
N PHE A 144 9.79 1.86 -8.67
CA PHE A 144 9.98 3.25 -9.08
C PHE A 144 10.28 3.43 -10.58
N ALA A 145 10.87 2.42 -11.26
CA ALA A 145 11.14 2.45 -12.71
C ALA A 145 9.91 2.13 -13.58
N ASN A 146 8.94 1.38 -13.05
CA ASN A 146 7.81 0.82 -13.80
C ASN A 146 6.86 1.86 -14.44
N ARG A 147 7.15 3.17 -14.35
CA ARG A 147 6.37 4.24 -15.00
C ARG A 147 6.69 4.44 -16.48
N HIS A 148 7.84 3.97 -16.96
CA HIS A 148 8.40 4.43 -18.24
C HIS A 148 8.76 3.34 -19.24
N ASP A 149 8.67 2.07 -18.87
CA ASP A 149 8.82 0.96 -19.81
C ASP A 149 7.49 0.71 -20.54
N GLU A 150 7.19 1.51 -21.56
CA GLU A 150 6.09 1.22 -22.50
C GLU A 150 6.40 0.00 -23.40
N THR A 151 7.65 -0.48 -23.39
CA THR A 151 8.19 -1.47 -24.33
C THR A 151 8.14 -2.91 -23.86
N ASN A 152 7.92 -3.17 -22.56
CA ASN A 152 7.83 -4.52 -22.01
C ASN A 152 6.37 -4.94 -21.78
N ILE A 153 6.08 -6.24 -21.98
CA ILE A 153 4.84 -6.87 -21.55
C ILE A 153 4.83 -6.77 -20.02
N GLN A 154 4.14 -5.75 -19.51
CA GLN A 154 4.18 -5.46 -18.09
C GLN A 154 3.34 -6.47 -17.31
N PRO A 155 3.84 -6.99 -16.17
CA PRO A 155 3.02 -7.78 -15.25
C PRO A 155 1.78 -7.01 -14.84
N TRP A 156 0.62 -7.68 -14.78
CA TRP A 156 -0.65 -7.08 -14.36
C TRP A 156 -0.55 -6.38 -12.99
N SER A 157 0.35 -6.85 -12.11
CA SER A 157 0.59 -6.34 -10.77
C SER A 157 0.98 -4.86 -10.76
N GLN A 158 1.61 -4.36 -11.83
CA GLN A 158 2.04 -2.97 -11.95
C GLN A 158 0.89 -1.98 -11.90
N ARG A 159 -0.30 -2.38 -12.36
CA ARG A 159 -1.52 -1.56 -12.25
C ARG A 159 -1.85 -1.22 -10.79
N TYR A 160 -1.40 -2.04 -9.87
CA TYR A 160 -1.64 -1.95 -8.44
C TYR A 160 -0.40 -1.49 -7.66
N THR A 161 0.60 -0.89 -8.33
CA THR A 161 1.83 -0.38 -7.70
C THR A 161 1.56 0.55 -6.52
N SER A 162 0.48 1.35 -6.56
CA SER A 162 0.10 2.23 -5.44
C SER A 162 -0.23 1.48 -4.15
N TYR A 163 -0.63 0.21 -4.23
CA TYR A 163 -0.82 -0.66 -3.07
C TYR A 163 0.50 -1.34 -2.68
N LEU A 164 1.30 -1.79 -3.65
CA LEU A 164 2.62 -2.40 -3.41
C LEU A 164 3.62 -1.47 -2.70
N LEU A 165 3.43 -0.15 -2.81
CA LEU A 165 4.24 0.85 -2.11
C LEU A 165 3.83 1.06 -0.64
N VAL A 166 2.65 0.60 -0.22
CA VAL A 166 2.16 0.83 1.15
C VAL A 166 3.06 0.22 2.22
N PRO A 167 3.48 -1.06 2.13
CA PRO A 167 4.37 -1.66 3.11
C PRO A 167 5.68 -0.88 3.30
N GLN A 168 6.17 -0.23 2.23
CA GLN A 168 7.42 0.53 2.29
C GLN A 168 7.31 1.78 3.16
N TYR A 169 6.19 2.52 3.11
CA TYR A 169 6.01 3.72 3.94
C TYR A 169 5.36 3.44 5.30
N ALA A 170 4.60 2.33 5.41
CA ALA A 170 3.96 1.93 6.66
C ALA A 170 4.94 1.36 7.69
N ASN A 171 6.03 0.73 7.24
CA ASN A 171 7.05 0.18 8.12
C ASN A 171 7.95 1.30 8.69
N LEU A 172 7.77 1.66 9.96
CA LEU A 172 8.55 2.69 10.64
C LEU A 172 10.05 2.37 10.76
N SER A 173 10.44 1.10 10.59
CA SER A 173 11.84 0.67 10.57
C SER A 173 12.55 1.07 9.28
N ASN A 174 11.81 1.38 8.21
CA ASN A 174 12.39 1.81 6.95
C ASN A 174 12.95 3.25 7.05
N PRO A 175 14.04 3.56 6.33
CA PRO A 175 14.60 4.91 6.27
C PRO A 175 13.55 5.94 5.84
N VAL A 176 13.65 7.16 6.38
CA VAL A 176 12.73 8.26 6.05
C VAL A 176 12.69 8.50 4.55
N GLU A 177 13.84 8.42 3.87
CA GLU A 177 13.93 8.61 2.42
C GLU A 177 13.12 7.54 1.67
N GLN A 178 13.12 6.28 2.12
CA GLN A 178 12.31 5.23 1.52
C GLN A 178 10.81 5.50 1.73
N ARG A 179 10.43 5.85 2.96
CA ARG A 179 9.02 6.09 3.32
C ARG A 179 8.44 7.26 2.53
N ASP A 180 9.18 8.35 2.42
CA ASP A 180 8.78 9.53 1.65
C ASP A 180 8.66 9.24 0.15
N ALA A 181 9.62 8.52 -0.42
CA ALA A 181 9.60 8.12 -1.83
C ALA A 181 8.34 7.31 -2.15
N ALA A 182 8.09 6.26 -1.35
CA ALA A 182 6.99 5.35 -1.55
C ALA A 182 5.63 6.02 -1.33
N ARG A 183 5.52 6.86 -0.29
CA ARG A 183 4.31 7.66 -0.01
C ARG A 183 3.99 8.60 -1.17
N MET A 184 4.96 9.41 -1.58
CA MET A 184 4.76 10.42 -2.63
C MET A 184 4.40 9.77 -3.98
N LEU A 185 5.00 8.63 -4.29
CA LEU A 185 4.66 7.88 -5.50
C LEU A 185 3.27 7.23 -5.39
N SER A 186 2.96 6.56 -4.28
CA SER A 186 1.64 5.93 -4.06
C SER A 186 0.52 6.96 -4.18
N PHE A 187 0.68 8.13 -3.54
CA PHE A 187 -0.27 9.24 -3.62
C PHE A 187 -0.47 9.69 -5.07
N ARG A 188 0.61 9.97 -5.81
CA ARG A 188 0.53 10.40 -7.20
C ARG A 188 -0.15 9.38 -8.12
N LEU A 189 0.13 8.09 -7.95
CA LEU A 189 -0.52 7.04 -8.73
C LEU A 189 -2.02 6.96 -8.43
N ARG A 190 -2.43 7.15 -7.17
CA ARG A 190 -3.84 7.18 -6.78
C ARG A 190 -4.56 8.41 -7.33
N GLU A 191 -3.93 9.59 -7.25
CA GLU A 191 -4.50 10.82 -7.81
C GLU A 191 -4.63 10.75 -9.34
N LYS A 192 -3.62 10.19 -10.02
CA LYS A 192 -3.70 9.91 -11.46
C LYS A 192 -4.88 8.98 -11.78
N PHE A 193 -4.98 7.84 -11.09
CA PHE A 193 -6.08 6.91 -11.29
C PHE A 193 -7.45 7.57 -11.06
N LYS A 194 -7.60 8.36 -9.99
CA LYS A 194 -8.81 9.12 -9.69
C LYS A 194 -9.20 10.06 -10.84
N PHE A 195 -8.25 10.85 -11.32
CA PHE A 195 -8.46 11.77 -12.43
C PHE A 195 -8.82 11.02 -13.71
N ASP A 196 -8.08 9.97 -14.06
CA ASP A 196 -8.32 9.17 -15.26
C ASP A 196 -9.71 8.51 -15.21
N LEU A 197 -10.15 8.03 -14.04
CA LEU A 197 -11.47 7.45 -13.85
C LEU A 197 -12.59 8.50 -14.00
N ALA A 198 -12.42 9.68 -13.40
CA ALA A 198 -13.35 10.78 -13.55
C ALA A 198 -13.42 11.29 -15.00
N PHE A 199 -12.28 11.38 -15.68
CA PHE A 199 -12.18 11.78 -17.08
C PHE A 199 -12.86 10.75 -17.99
N TYR A 200 -12.55 9.46 -17.81
CA TYR A 200 -13.17 8.37 -18.57
C TYR A 200 -14.69 8.35 -18.40
N THR A 201 -15.20 8.41 -17.17
CA THR A 201 -16.65 8.39 -16.92
C THR A 201 -17.41 9.58 -17.51
N ALA A 202 -16.78 10.77 -17.55
CA ALA A 202 -17.38 11.98 -18.13
C ALA A 202 -17.42 11.97 -19.68
N HIS A 203 -16.51 11.23 -20.32
CA HIS A 203 -16.36 11.21 -21.78
C HIS A 203 -16.95 9.97 -22.44
N SER A 204 -16.91 8.80 -21.78
CA SER A 204 -17.46 7.54 -22.30
C SER A 204 -18.98 7.54 -22.47
N GLN A 205 -19.67 8.47 -21.80
CA GLN A 205 -21.13 8.61 -21.86
C GLN A 205 -21.62 9.66 -22.86
N ARG A 206 -20.71 10.26 -23.66
CA ARG A 206 -21.09 11.22 -24.71
C ARG A 206 -21.50 10.46 -25.97
N PRO A 207 -22.61 10.82 -26.64
CA PRO A 207 -22.96 10.23 -27.92
C PRO A 207 -21.85 10.51 -28.93
N ALA A 208 -21.40 9.48 -29.65
CA ALA A 208 -20.36 9.59 -30.67
C ALA A 208 -20.82 10.60 -31.74
N SER A 209 -20.19 11.79 -31.74
CA SER A 209 -20.42 12.75 -32.82
C SER A 209 -19.62 12.30 -34.05
N PRO A 210 -20.23 12.20 -35.24
CA PRO A 210 -19.55 11.73 -36.45
C PRO A 210 -18.50 12.71 -37.01
N SER A 211 -18.28 13.87 -36.37
CA SER A 211 -17.42 14.95 -36.88
C SER A 211 -16.31 15.43 -35.93
N SER A 212 -16.13 14.81 -34.77
CA SER A 212 -14.97 15.10 -33.91
C SER A 212 -14.02 13.92 -33.96
N ASN A 213 -12.73 14.17 -34.20
CA ASN A 213 -11.64 13.24 -33.90
C ASN A 213 -11.80 12.78 -32.44
N ALA A 214 -12.54 11.68 -32.23
CA ALA A 214 -12.86 11.18 -30.92
C ALA A 214 -11.55 10.68 -30.33
N VAL A 215 -10.99 11.45 -29.41
CA VAL A 215 -9.94 10.95 -28.54
C VAL A 215 -10.55 9.74 -27.83
N THR A 216 -10.20 8.55 -28.30
CA THR A 216 -10.60 7.28 -27.69
C THR A 216 -10.08 7.31 -26.27
N THR A 217 -10.97 7.62 -25.32
CA THR A 217 -10.56 7.77 -23.93
C THR A 217 -10.23 6.37 -23.42
N GLN A 218 -8.95 6.11 -23.14
CA GLN A 218 -8.51 4.80 -22.65
C GLN A 218 -9.14 4.53 -21.28
N ASN A 219 -9.63 3.30 -21.08
CA ASN A 219 -10.19 2.89 -19.81
C ASN A 219 -9.06 2.62 -18.79
N PRO A 220 -9.06 3.27 -17.61
CA PRO A 220 -8.02 3.07 -16.60
C PRO A 220 -8.14 1.76 -15.80
N THR A 221 -9.09 0.88 -16.16
CA THR A 221 -9.42 -0.38 -15.45
C THR A 221 -9.37 -1.59 -16.39
N ALA A 222 -9.18 -2.80 -15.82
CA ALA A 222 -9.35 -4.06 -16.58
C ALA A 222 -10.79 -4.35 -16.98
N LEU A 223 -11.78 -3.70 -16.35
CA LEU A 223 -13.17 -4.13 -16.43
C LEU A 223 -13.85 -3.77 -17.76
N GLY A 224 -13.17 -3.05 -18.66
CA GLY A 224 -13.79 -2.55 -19.88
C GLY A 224 -15.04 -1.73 -19.55
N ASP A 225 -16.06 -1.83 -20.40
CA ASP A 225 -17.28 -1.02 -20.29
C ASP A 225 -18.12 -1.33 -19.03
N GLU A 226 -17.89 -2.46 -18.37
CA GLU A 226 -18.56 -2.81 -17.10
C GLU A 226 -18.20 -1.84 -15.96
N VAL A 227 -17.08 -1.11 -16.08
CA VAL A 227 -16.68 -0.09 -15.10
C VAL A 227 -17.77 0.96 -14.91
N VAL A 228 -18.43 1.40 -15.99
CA VAL A 228 -19.47 2.44 -15.92
C VAL A 228 -20.70 1.92 -15.19
N ARG A 229 -21.10 0.68 -15.46
CA ARG A 229 -22.23 0.03 -14.77
C ARG A 229 -21.92 -0.18 -13.29
N LEU A 230 -20.71 -0.61 -12.97
CA LEU A 230 -20.26 -0.79 -11.59
C LEU A 230 -20.28 0.55 -10.83
N ILE A 231 -19.76 1.62 -11.41
CA ILE A 231 -19.77 2.96 -10.77
C ILE A 231 -21.22 3.42 -10.55
N LYS A 232 -22.09 3.29 -11.55
CA LYS A 232 -23.51 3.61 -11.41
C LYS A 232 -24.15 2.82 -10.26
N PHE A 233 -23.85 1.52 -10.17
CA PHE A 233 -24.37 0.67 -9.11
C PHE A 233 -23.88 1.09 -7.71
N ILE A 234 -22.58 1.39 -7.56
CA ILE A 234 -21.99 1.85 -6.30
C ILE A 234 -22.60 3.20 -5.89
N VAL A 235 -22.69 4.16 -6.82
CA VAL A 235 -23.24 5.50 -6.54
C VAL A 235 -24.74 5.45 -6.25
N ALA A 236 -25.51 4.63 -6.97
CA ALA A 236 -26.94 4.44 -6.69
C ALA A 236 -27.17 3.88 -5.28
N ARG A 237 -26.34 2.91 -4.86
CA ARG A 237 -26.39 2.37 -3.50
C ARG A 237 -25.96 3.37 -2.43
N ARG A 238 -25.13 4.37 -2.75
CA ARG A 238 -24.79 5.47 -1.84
C ARG A 238 -26.03 6.26 -1.39
N GLY A 239 -27.04 6.39 -2.25
CA GLY A 239 -28.31 7.07 -1.94
C GLY A 239 -29.20 6.26 -0.99
N GLN A 240 -29.30 4.94 -1.17
CA GLN A 240 -30.08 4.05 -0.28
C GLN A 240 -29.36 3.73 1.03
N PHE A 241 -28.03 3.70 1.01
CA PHE A 241 -27.16 3.36 2.13
C PHE A 241 -25.96 4.30 2.12
N ASN A 242 -26.11 5.51 2.62
CA ASN A 242 -24.95 6.37 2.84
C ASN A 242 -24.07 5.74 3.93
N HIS A 243 -23.12 4.89 3.51
CA HIS A 243 -22.26 4.10 4.39
C HIS A 243 -21.51 4.97 5.40
N LEU A 244 -21.19 6.22 5.03
CA LEU A 244 -20.56 7.20 5.89
C LEU A 244 -21.51 7.65 7.02
N ASN A 245 -22.77 7.97 6.68
CA ASN A 245 -23.77 8.28 7.70
C ASN A 245 -24.03 7.07 8.61
N LEU A 246 -24.10 5.86 8.06
CA LEU A 246 -24.27 4.65 8.85
C LEU A 246 -23.08 4.40 9.78
N ALA A 247 -21.85 4.66 9.34
CA ALA A 247 -20.66 4.59 10.18
C ALA A 247 -20.71 5.61 11.33
N HIS A 248 -21.09 6.86 11.05
CA HIS A 248 -21.26 7.89 12.08
C HIS A 248 -22.32 7.51 13.12
N ILE A 249 -23.49 7.02 12.67
CA ILE A 249 -24.55 6.53 13.57
C ILE A 249 -24.03 5.36 14.41
N PHE A 250 -23.33 4.42 13.79
CA PHE A 250 -22.75 3.27 14.49
C PHE A 250 -21.76 3.72 15.57
N LEU A 251 -20.79 4.58 15.25
CA LEU A 251 -19.82 5.11 16.20
C LEU A 251 -20.48 5.89 17.34
N GLY A 252 -21.52 6.67 17.05
CA GLY A 252 -22.31 7.36 18.06
C GLY A 252 -23.00 6.40 19.03
N GLN A 253 -23.47 5.24 18.54
CA GLN A 253 -24.15 4.22 19.35
C GLN A 253 -23.18 3.32 20.14
N THR A 254 -21.91 3.21 19.72
CA THR A 254 -20.94 2.27 20.31
C THR A 254 -19.94 2.91 21.26
N LYS A 255 -19.97 4.23 21.46
CA LYS A 255 -18.99 4.97 22.28
C LYS A 255 -18.89 4.54 23.75
N ASP A 256 -19.98 4.04 24.35
CA ASP A 256 -20.05 3.72 25.79
C ASP A 256 -20.45 2.28 26.09
N ILE A 257 -20.48 1.40 25.08
CA ILE A 257 -20.88 0.01 25.27
C ILE A 257 -19.68 -0.86 25.68
N ARG A 258 -19.98 -1.98 26.35
CA ARG A 258 -18.97 -2.99 26.66
C ARG A 258 -18.51 -3.70 25.40
N TYR A 259 -17.25 -4.12 25.37
CA TYR A 259 -16.62 -4.76 24.21
C TYR A 259 -17.40 -5.99 23.70
N LYS A 260 -17.94 -6.82 24.60
CA LYS A 260 -18.79 -7.96 24.23
C LYS A 260 -20.05 -7.55 23.46
N ALA A 261 -20.70 -6.45 23.84
CA ALA A 261 -21.87 -5.94 23.13
C ALA A 261 -21.45 -5.31 21.80
N PHE A 262 -20.31 -4.61 21.78
CA PHE A 262 -19.73 -4.04 20.57
C PHE A 262 -19.51 -5.08 19.48
N LYS A 263 -18.89 -6.23 19.77
CA LYS A 263 -18.69 -7.33 18.79
C LYS A 263 -19.99 -7.73 18.09
N LYS A 264 -21.07 -7.88 18.84
CA LYS A 264 -22.39 -8.25 18.30
C LYS A 264 -22.98 -7.15 17.42
N SER A 265 -22.85 -5.89 17.85
CA SER A 265 -23.27 -4.73 17.06
C SER A 265 -22.44 -4.59 15.79
N LEU A 266 -21.14 -4.83 15.85
CA LEU A 266 -20.22 -4.77 14.72
C LEU A 266 -20.57 -5.82 13.67
N CYS A 267 -20.82 -7.07 14.07
CA CYS A 267 -21.28 -8.12 13.16
C CYS A 267 -22.55 -7.71 12.41
N LYS A 268 -23.56 -7.17 13.13
CA LYS A 268 -24.80 -6.68 12.53
C LYS A 268 -24.55 -5.51 11.57
N TYR A 269 -23.71 -4.55 11.95
CA TYR A 269 -23.39 -3.38 11.14
C TYR A 269 -22.69 -3.77 9.82
N LEU A 270 -21.69 -4.64 9.89
CA LEU A 270 -20.94 -5.10 8.71
C LEU A 270 -21.85 -5.83 7.72
N LEU A 271 -22.78 -6.64 8.24
CA LEU A 271 -23.69 -7.45 7.41
C LEU A 271 -24.97 -6.73 7.01
N PHE A 272 -25.26 -5.57 7.60
CA PHE A 272 -26.40 -4.73 7.21
C PHE A 272 -26.34 -4.45 5.69
N SER A 273 -27.41 -4.76 4.96
CA SER A 273 -27.49 -4.68 3.48
C SER A 273 -26.75 -5.76 2.68
N VAL A 274 -25.93 -6.61 3.31
CA VAL A 274 -25.27 -7.77 2.68
C VAL A 274 -26.13 -9.04 2.79
N GLU A 275 -26.97 -9.14 3.83
CA GLU A 275 -27.77 -10.34 4.15
C GLU A 275 -28.74 -10.82 3.04
N LYS A 276 -29.04 -10.00 2.03
CA LYS A 276 -29.94 -10.37 0.91
C LYS A 276 -29.27 -11.26 -0.15
N GLN A 277 -28.00 -11.62 0.01
CA GLN A 277 -27.24 -12.37 -0.98
C GLN A 277 -27.00 -13.83 -0.55
N ASN A 278 -26.88 -14.72 -1.54
CA ASN A 278 -26.57 -16.14 -1.31
C ASN A 278 -25.24 -16.27 -0.53
N GLY A 279 -25.20 -17.14 0.48
CA GLY A 279 -24.01 -17.36 1.31
C GLY A 279 -23.86 -16.43 2.53
N ALA A 280 -24.71 -15.41 2.67
CA ALA A 280 -24.62 -14.46 3.78
C ALA A 280 -24.83 -15.09 5.16
N SER A 281 -25.57 -16.20 5.26
CA SER A 281 -25.78 -16.91 6.53
C SER A 281 -24.51 -17.60 7.05
N ILE A 282 -23.75 -18.24 6.15
CA ILE A 282 -22.47 -18.89 6.46
C ILE A 282 -21.45 -17.82 6.85
N PHE A 283 -21.37 -16.75 6.06
CA PHE A 283 -20.49 -15.63 6.36
C PHE A 283 -20.81 -15.01 7.72
N ARG A 284 -22.09 -14.80 8.03
CA ARG A 284 -22.54 -14.28 9.33
C ARG A 284 -22.13 -15.17 10.49
N HIS A 285 -22.32 -16.48 10.35
CA HIS A 285 -21.97 -17.42 11.41
C HIS A 285 -20.46 -17.41 11.68
N ASN A 286 -19.65 -17.51 10.63
CA ASN A 286 -18.20 -17.54 10.75
C ASN A 286 -17.63 -16.21 11.28
N LEU A 287 -18.18 -15.08 10.83
CA LEU A 287 -17.77 -13.76 11.31
C LEU A 287 -18.16 -13.55 12.79
N SER A 288 -19.37 -13.96 13.18
CA SER A 288 -19.81 -13.88 14.58
C SER A 288 -18.93 -14.73 15.48
N HIS A 289 -18.61 -15.96 15.06
CA HIS A 289 -17.74 -16.86 15.81
C HIS A 289 -16.36 -16.25 16.00
N LYS A 290 -15.72 -15.80 14.91
CA LYS A 290 -14.40 -15.16 14.96
C LYS A 290 -14.42 -13.96 15.90
N LEU A 291 -15.43 -13.09 15.80
CA LEU A 291 -15.57 -11.92 16.67
C LEU A 291 -15.72 -12.28 18.15
N ASP A 292 -16.51 -13.31 18.48
CA ASP A 292 -16.72 -13.74 19.86
C ASP A 292 -15.40 -14.19 20.51
N GLU A 293 -14.52 -14.85 19.76
CA GLU A 293 -13.19 -15.31 20.20
C GLU A 293 -12.15 -14.19 20.39
N LEU A 294 -12.28 -13.03 19.73
CA LEU A 294 -11.25 -11.98 19.80
C LEU A 294 -11.17 -11.31 21.19
N TYR A 295 -10.00 -11.26 21.81
CA TYR A 295 -9.75 -10.47 23.03
C TYR A 295 -10.81 -10.68 24.14
N THR A 296 -11.11 -11.94 24.47
CA THR A 296 -12.17 -12.31 25.43
C THR A 296 -11.97 -11.72 26.82
N THR A 297 -10.72 -11.51 27.23
CA THR A 297 -10.33 -10.85 28.49
C THR A 297 -10.83 -9.40 28.58
N HIS A 298 -10.99 -8.73 27.43
CA HIS A 298 -11.47 -7.34 27.35
C HIS A 298 -13.00 -7.23 27.25
N ASN A 299 -13.75 -8.34 27.22
CA ASN A 299 -15.20 -8.37 27.01
C ASN A 299 -16.00 -7.46 27.96
N ASN A 300 -15.52 -7.31 29.20
CA ASN A 300 -16.18 -6.50 30.22
C ASN A 300 -15.72 -5.04 30.25
N ARG A 301 -14.66 -4.70 29.51
CA ARG A 301 -14.16 -3.32 29.40
C ARG A 301 -15.02 -2.51 28.44
N LYS A 302 -15.00 -1.19 28.62
CA LYS A 302 -15.56 -0.26 27.64
C LYS A 302 -14.72 -0.28 26.37
N LEU A 303 -15.36 -0.03 25.23
CA LEU A 303 -14.66 0.16 23.97
C LEU A 303 -13.80 1.42 24.04
N ASP A 304 -12.54 1.29 23.68
CA ASP A 304 -11.62 2.40 23.42
C ASP A 304 -11.13 2.34 21.96
N ASP A 305 -10.45 3.39 21.52
CA ASP A 305 -9.98 3.51 20.13
C ASP A 305 -8.92 2.46 19.78
N ALA A 306 -8.12 2.01 20.78
CA ALA A 306 -7.11 0.96 20.59
C ALA A 306 -7.76 -0.41 20.35
N LEU A 307 -8.77 -0.79 21.14
CA LEU A 307 -9.55 -2.01 20.95
C LEU A 307 -10.35 -1.96 19.65
N LEU A 308 -10.89 -0.80 19.27
CA LEU A 308 -11.55 -0.62 17.98
C LEU A 308 -10.57 -0.89 16.82
N LEU A 309 -9.40 -0.25 16.83
CA LEU A 309 -8.36 -0.41 15.82
C LEU A 309 -7.90 -1.87 15.70
N ARG A 310 -7.57 -2.50 16.83
CA ARG A 310 -7.16 -3.91 16.88
C ARG A 310 -8.21 -4.86 16.34
N THR A 311 -9.46 -4.65 16.75
CA THR A 311 -10.57 -5.48 16.26
C THR A 311 -10.74 -5.30 14.75
N CYS A 312 -10.66 -4.06 14.24
CA CYS A 312 -10.76 -3.77 12.81
C CYS A 312 -9.61 -4.41 12.01
N ASN A 313 -8.37 -4.26 12.46
CA ASN A 313 -7.20 -4.88 11.81
C ASN A 313 -7.32 -6.40 11.80
N ARG A 314 -7.76 -7.02 12.90
CA ARG A 314 -7.92 -8.48 12.98
C ARG A 314 -9.04 -9.01 12.09
N ILE A 315 -10.12 -8.26 11.91
CA ILE A 315 -11.17 -8.61 10.93
C ILE A 315 -10.64 -8.44 9.50
N ILE A 316 -9.85 -7.41 9.22
CA ILE A 316 -9.21 -7.24 7.92
C ILE A 316 -8.34 -8.45 7.61
N GLU A 317 -7.44 -8.85 8.51
CA GLU A 317 -6.62 -10.06 8.38
C GLU A 317 -7.48 -11.29 8.10
N TYR A 318 -8.55 -11.50 8.87
CA TYR A 318 -9.50 -12.58 8.66
C TYR A 318 -10.15 -12.55 7.27
N LEU A 319 -10.45 -11.37 6.73
CA LEU A 319 -11.10 -11.18 5.44
C LEU A 319 -10.11 -11.14 4.25
N THR A 320 -8.81 -11.04 4.50
CA THR A 320 -7.76 -10.94 3.46
C THR A 320 -6.68 -12.00 3.61
N SER A 321 -5.86 -11.95 4.66
CA SER A 321 -4.70 -12.81 4.90
C SER A 321 -4.37 -12.82 6.40
N GLU A 322 -4.51 -13.99 7.05
CA GLU A 322 -4.30 -14.16 8.49
C GLU A 322 -2.85 -14.42 8.87
N ASP A 323 -2.12 -15.13 8.02
CA ASP A 323 -0.70 -15.47 8.19
C ASP A 323 0.24 -14.39 7.62
N GLY A 324 -0.32 -13.41 6.91
CA GLY A 324 0.42 -12.37 6.22
C GLY A 324 1.21 -12.83 5.01
N GLN A 325 0.91 -14.02 4.48
CA GLN A 325 1.56 -14.58 3.31
C GLN A 325 0.53 -15.12 2.32
N GLN A 326 -0.45 -15.89 2.81
CA GLN A 326 -1.46 -16.54 2.01
C GLN A 326 -2.84 -15.89 2.16
N PRO A 327 -3.70 -15.99 1.14
CA PRO A 327 -5.08 -15.59 1.23
C PRO A 327 -5.80 -16.39 2.32
N SER A 328 -6.63 -15.72 3.12
CA SER A 328 -7.42 -16.38 4.14
C SER A 328 -8.47 -17.31 3.52
N THR A 329 -8.89 -18.33 4.26
CA THR A 329 -9.98 -19.23 3.82
C THR A 329 -11.26 -18.45 3.55
N MET A 330 -11.52 -17.39 4.33
CA MET A 330 -12.71 -16.55 4.16
C MET A 330 -12.60 -15.69 2.89
N PHE A 331 -11.42 -15.17 2.56
CA PHE A 331 -11.18 -14.44 1.32
C PHE A 331 -11.52 -15.31 0.10
N ALA A 332 -10.97 -16.52 0.06
CA ALA A 332 -11.25 -17.47 -1.01
C ALA A 332 -12.73 -17.88 -1.07
N LEU A 333 -13.37 -18.10 0.10
CA LEU A 333 -14.78 -18.46 0.17
C LEU A 333 -15.69 -17.35 -0.39
N LEU A 334 -15.46 -16.09 0.00
CA LEU A 334 -16.28 -14.96 -0.45
C LEU A 334 -16.11 -14.68 -1.95
N LEU A 335 -14.91 -14.86 -2.48
CA LEU A 335 -14.65 -14.63 -3.90
C LEU A 335 -15.12 -15.77 -4.80
N SER A 336 -15.09 -17.02 -4.32
CA SER A 336 -15.64 -18.17 -5.05
C SER A 336 -17.17 -18.11 -5.22
N GLN A 337 -17.87 -17.36 -4.35
CA GLN A 337 -19.31 -17.10 -4.48
C GLN A 337 -19.65 -16.08 -5.58
N GLY A 338 -18.66 -15.50 -6.27
CA GLY A 338 -18.85 -14.69 -7.48
C GLY A 338 -19.27 -13.25 -7.23
N ASN A 339 -19.28 -12.76 -5.99
CA ASN A 339 -19.61 -11.36 -5.68
C ASN A 339 -18.50 -10.63 -4.92
N PRO A 340 -17.46 -10.12 -5.62
CA PRO A 340 -16.37 -9.36 -4.99
C PRO A 340 -16.85 -8.09 -4.30
N LEU A 341 -17.94 -7.48 -4.77
CA LEU A 341 -18.47 -6.24 -4.22
C LEU A 341 -18.93 -6.39 -2.76
N THR A 342 -19.43 -7.57 -2.38
CA THR A 342 -19.83 -7.83 -0.99
C THR A 342 -18.65 -7.71 -0.03
N LEU A 343 -17.53 -8.37 -0.34
CA LEU A 343 -16.32 -8.28 0.46
C LEU A 343 -15.80 -6.83 0.50
N VAL A 344 -15.76 -6.16 -0.65
CA VAL A 344 -15.30 -4.77 -0.76
C VAL A 344 -16.17 -3.81 0.07
N ILE A 345 -17.49 -3.97 0.08
CA ILE A 345 -18.38 -3.14 0.91
C ILE A 345 -18.14 -3.38 2.41
N VAL A 346 -17.90 -4.64 2.82
CA VAL A 346 -17.58 -4.95 4.22
C VAL A 346 -16.24 -4.29 4.60
N LEU A 347 -15.22 -4.39 3.76
CA LEU A 347 -13.93 -3.73 3.98
C LEU A 347 -14.07 -2.21 4.05
N LEU A 348 -14.84 -1.59 3.14
CA LEU A 348 -15.15 -0.17 3.16
C LEU A 348 -15.78 0.25 4.50
N LYS A 349 -16.78 -0.50 4.98
CA LYS A 349 -17.43 -0.21 6.26
C LYS A 349 -16.46 -0.23 7.44
N ILE A 350 -15.50 -1.15 7.44
CA ILE A 350 -14.45 -1.22 8.47
C ILE A 350 -13.61 0.07 8.44
N ILE A 351 -13.21 0.54 7.26
CA ILE A 351 -12.43 1.78 7.13
C ILE A 351 -13.23 3.01 7.54
N LEU A 352 -14.54 3.04 7.25
CA LEU A 352 -15.40 4.17 7.63
C LEU A 352 -15.61 4.28 9.15
N ILE A 353 -15.56 3.17 9.90
CA ILE A 353 -15.62 3.20 11.37
C ILE A 353 -14.24 3.40 12.02
N CYS A 354 -13.16 2.98 11.34
CA CYS A 354 -11.79 3.11 11.84
C CYS A 354 -10.85 3.50 10.68
N ASN A 355 -10.64 4.80 10.49
CA ASN A 355 -9.80 5.31 9.40
C ASN A 355 -8.33 4.86 9.55
N TYR A 356 -7.86 4.66 10.79
CA TYR A 356 -6.52 4.18 11.10
C TYR A 356 -6.22 2.78 10.53
N SER A 357 -7.24 1.93 10.36
CA SER A 357 -7.11 0.61 9.74
C SER A 357 -6.86 0.66 8.23
N ARG A 358 -6.93 1.82 7.59
CA ARG A 358 -6.76 1.96 6.13
C ARG A 358 -5.38 1.54 5.66
N VAL A 359 -4.33 2.02 6.33
CA VAL A 359 -2.94 1.67 5.98
C VAL A 359 -2.73 0.17 6.14
N HIS A 360 -3.27 -0.42 7.20
CA HIS A 360 -3.21 -1.87 7.43
C HIS A 360 -3.93 -2.64 6.32
N LEU A 361 -5.15 -2.24 5.94
CA LEU A 361 -5.89 -2.85 4.83
C LEU A 361 -5.10 -2.80 3.53
N GLU A 362 -4.60 -1.63 3.15
CA GLU A 362 -3.84 -1.45 1.91
C GLU A 362 -2.54 -2.26 1.92
N SER A 363 -1.90 -2.43 3.08
CA SER A 363 -0.76 -3.34 3.27
C SER A 363 -1.14 -4.81 3.05
N ARG A 364 -2.31 -5.25 3.54
CA ARG A 364 -2.79 -6.62 3.29
C ARG A 364 -3.17 -6.86 1.84
N ILE A 365 -3.70 -5.83 1.16
CA ILE A 365 -3.91 -5.90 -0.30
C ILE A 365 -2.58 -6.07 -1.04
N ALA A 366 -1.50 -5.41 -0.60
CA ALA A 366 -0.17 -5.59 -1.18
C ALA A 366 0.33 -7.05 -1.04
N VAL A 367 0.11 -7.68 0.11
CA VAL A 367 0.42 -9.11 0.34
C VAL A 367 -0.34 -9.99 -0.65
N LEU A 368 -1.64 -9.76 -0.84
CA LEU A 368 -2.43 -10.51 -1.81
C LEU A 368 -1.90 -10.34 -3.24
N ILE A 369 -1.58 -9.11 -3.65
CA ILE A 369 -1.01 -8.86 -4.99
C ILE A 369 0.29 -9.62 -5.17
N ARG A 370 1.20 -9.59 -4.19
CA ARG A 370 2.48 -10.33 -4.21
C ARG A 370 2.29 -11.85 -4.29
N TYR A 371 1.30 -12.38 -3.58
CA TYR A 371 0.98 -13.81 -3.62
C TYR A 371 0.53 -14.24 -5.03
N TYR A 372 -0.44 -13.52 -5.60
CA TYR A 372 -1.01 -13.84 -6.91
C TYR A 372 -0.11 -13.45 -8.08
N GLU A 373 0.84 -12.54 -7.91
CA GLU A 373 1.84 -12.15 -8.93
C GLU A 373 2.67 -13.35 -9.42
N ASN A 374 2.80 -14.39 -8.60
CA ASN A 374 3.53 -15.62 -8.97
C ASN A 374 2.69 -16.63 -9.78
N LEU A 375 1.39 -16.36 -9.97
CA LEU A 375 0.45 -17.23 -10.70
C LEU A 375 0.12 -16.64 -12.09
N SER A 376 -0.45 -17.47 -12.96
CA SER A 376 -0.85 -17.02 -14.30
C SER A 376 -2.01 -16.00 -14.23
N GLU A 377 -2.07 -15.07 -15.19
CA GLU A 377 -3.14 -14.06 -15.24
C GLU A 377 -4.52 -14.71 -15.46
N GLU A 378 -4.58 -15.82 -16.19
CA GLU A 378 -5.81 -16.57 -16.46
C GLU A 378 -6.39 -17.17 -15.18
N ASP A 379 -5.53 -17.69 -14.30
CA ASP A 379 -5.95 -18.27 -13.02
C ASP A 379 -6.36 -17.21 -11.99
N CYS A 380 -5.94 -15.95 -12.19
CA CYS A 380 -6.13 -14.85 -11.25
C CYS A 380 -7.34 -13.95 -11.56
N GLN A 381 -8.13 -14.23 -12.60
CA GLN A 381 -9.20 -13.32 -13.06
C GLN A 381 -10.18 -12.87 -11.97
N TRP A 382 -10.54 -13.77 -11.06
CA TRP A 382 -11.44 -13.46 -9.94
C TRP A 382 -10.80 -12.50 -8.92
N VAL A 383 -9.49 -12.62 -8.66
CA VAL A 383 -8.73 -11.67 -7.83
C VAL A 383 -8.59 -10.34 -8.55
N LEU A 384 -8.27 -10.34 -9.84
CA LEU A 384 -8.14 -9.12 -10.63
C LEU A 384 -9.45 -8.33 -10.62
N ASN A 385 -10.59 -9.01 -10.81
CA ASN A 385 -11.90 -8.40 -10.67
C ASN A 385 -12.13 -7.83 -9.26
N PHE A 386 -11.78 -8.57 -8.21
CA PHE A 386 -11.84 -8.06 -6.84
C PHE A 386 -10.98 -6.80 -6.65
N LEU A 387 -9.74 -6.78 -7.13
CA LEU A 387 -8.83 -5.64 -7.01
C LEU A 387 -9.35 -4.41 -7.77
N GLU A 388 -9.95 -4.59 -8.93
CA GLU A 388 -10.59 -3.50 -9.67
C GLU A 388 -11.80 -2.94 -8.93
N VAL A 389 -12.72 -3.81 -8.47
CA VAL A 389 -13.89 -3.41 -7.69
C VAL A 389 -13.47 -2.72 -6.39
N PHE A 390 -12.45 -3.24 -5.71
CA PHE A 390 -11.86 -2.65 -4.52
C PHE A 390 -11.34 -1.25 -4.79
N ARG A 391 -10.48 -1.10 -5.81
CA ARG A 391 -9.84 0.17 -6.17
C ARG A 391 -10.86 1.23 -6.56
N ILE A 392 -11.87 0.85 -7.35
CA ILE A 392 -12.97 1.76 -7.76
C ILE A 392 -13.80 2.16 -6.55
N THR A 393 -14.22 1.21 -5.71
CA THR A 393 -15.05 1.50 -4.54
C THR A 393 -14.34 2.41 -3.55
N MET A 394 -13.07 2.11 -3.23
CA MET A 394 -12.26 2.97 -2.36
C MET A 394 -12.03 4.36 -2.96
N THR A 395 -11.99 4.48 -4.30
CA THR A 395 -11.87 5.77 -5.01
C THR A 395 -13.15 6.58 -4.93
N ILE A 396 -14.31 5.98 -5.17
CA ILE A 396 -15.62 6.67 -5.12
C ILE A 396 -15.95 7.13 -3.71
N HIS A 397 -15.59 6.33 -2.71
CA HIS A 397 -15.81 6.66 -1.30
C HIS A 397 -14.67 7.48 -0.68
N ALA A 398 -13.60 7.76 -1.43
CA ALA A 398 -12.58 8.72 -1.00
C ALA A 398 -13.16 10.14 -1.01
N GLU A 399 -12.85 10.91 0.02
CA GLU A 399 -13.52 12.19 0.34
C GLU A 399 -13.33 13.32 -0.70
N ASN A 400 -12.41 13.13 -1.66
CA ASN A 400 -11.92 14.21 -2.53
C ASN A 400 -12.64 14.31 -3.89
N ILE A 401 -13.38 13.28 -4.33
CA ILE A 401 -14.16 13.33 -5.58
C ILE A 401 -15.56 12.81 -5.32
N GLU A 402 -16.56 13.66 -5.51
CA GLU A 402 -17.96 13.27 -5.45
C GLU A 402 -18.44 12.78 -6.80
N TYR A 403 -18.85 11.51 -6.86
CA TYR A 403 -19.59 10.95 -7.96
C TYR A 403 -21.08 11.02 -7.68
N ASN A 404 -21.82 11.68 -8.57
CA ASN A 404 -23.28 11.84 -8.51
C ASN A 404 -23.92 11.29 -9.80
N LEU A 405 -25.16 10.80 -9.69
CA LEU A 405 -25.95 10.38 -10.85
C LEU A 405 -26.93 11.48 -11.22
N VAL A 406 -26.95 11.87 -12.49
CA VAL A 406 -27.83 12.90 -13.02
C VAL A 406 -28.67 12.31 -14.14
N HIS A 407 -29.99 12.50 -14.05
CA HIS A 407 -30.92 12.11 -15.11
C HIS A 407 -31.09 13.29 -16.10
N PRO A 408 -30.69 13.16 -17.38
CA PRO A 408 -30.66 14.27 -18.33
C PRO A 408 -32.04 14.75 -18.83
N GLN A 409 -33.15 14.10 -18.44
CA GLN A 409 -34.51 14.43 -18.93
C GLN A 409 -35.54 14.77 -17.85
N VAL A 410 -35.15 14.92 -16.57
CA VAL A 410 -36.11 15.24 -15.50
C VAL A 410 -35.67 16.51 -14.77
N ASN A 411 -36.42 17.60 -14.98
CA ASN A 411 -36.29 18.88 -14.24
C ASN A 411 -36.97 18.83 -12.85
N HIS A 412 -37.25 17.64 -12.32
CA HIS A 412 -37.84 17.44 -11.00
C HIS A 412 -36.93 16.58 -10.13
N VAL A 413 -36.71 17.06 -8.90
CA VAL A 413 -36.00 16.34 -7.85
C VAL A 413 -36.92 15.21 -7.39
N GLU A 414 -36.84 14.04 -8.04
CA GLU A 414 -37.44 12.82 -7.49
C GLU A 414 -36.50 12.23 -6.44
N GLU A 415 -37.08 11.85 -5.31
CA GLU A 415 -36.40 11.45 -4.09
C GLU A 415 -35.38 10.33 -4.32
N ALA A 416 -34.18 10.54 -3.77
CA ALA A 416 -33.08 9.59 -3.76
C ALA A 416 -33.46 8.33 -2.97
N GLY A 417 -34.06 7.35 -3.64
CA GLY A 417 -34.47 6.09 -3.02
C GLY A 417 -34.82 4.94 -3.96
N ALA A 418 -35.05 5.20 -5.26
CA ALA A 418 -35.38 4.14 -6.21
C ALA A 418 -34.18 3.21 -6.48
N THR A 419 -34.42 1.90 -6.42
CA THR A 419 -33.43 0.88 -6.76
C THR A 419 -33.21 0.95 -8.27
N ILE A 420 -32.12 1.58 -8.73
CA ILE A 420 -31.81 1.63 -10.16
C ILE A 420 -31.65 0.18 -10.65
N THR A 421 -32.62 -0.29 -11.43
CA THR A 421 -32.51 -1.60 -12.08
C THR A 421 -31.49 -1.51 -13.22
N VAL A 422 -30.86 -2.63 -13.59
CA VAL A 422 -29.85 -2.67 -14.68
C VAL A 422 -30.36 -2.03 -15.97
N LYS A 423 -31.68 -2.04 -16.21
CA LYS A 423 -32.34 -1.43 -17.38
C LYS A 423 -32.51 0.09 -17.31
N GLU A 424 -32.54 0.69 -16.11
CA GLU A 424 -32.65 2.14 -15.90
C GLU A 424 -31.27 2.81 -15.81
N SER A 425 -30.22 2.02 -15.55
CA SER A 425 -28.82 2.47 -15.47
C SER A 425 -28.41 3.33 -16.66
N ASP A 426 -28.83 2.99 -17.88
CA ASP A 426 -28.44 3.68 -19.12
C ASP A 426 -29.03 5.10 -19.24
N GLN A 427 -30.08 5.42 -18.47
CA GLN A 427 -30.70 6.74 -18.45
C GLN A 427 -29.94 7.74 -17.56
N TYR A 428 -29.12 7.27 -16.62
CA TYR A 428 -28.34 8.12 -15.72
C TYR A 428 -26.93 8.39 -16.26
N ARG A 429 -26.48 9.64 -16.12
CA ARG A 429 -25.10 10.06 -16.38
C ARG A 429 -24.33 10.25 -15.08
N ILE A 430 -23.04 9.94 -15.11
CA ILE A 430 -22.13 10.12 -13.98
C ILE A 430 -21.57 11.54 -14.06
N PHE A 431 -21.68 12.29 -12.98
CA PHE A 431 -21.03 13.58 -12.80
C PHE A 431 -20.02 13.48 -11.67
N SER A 432 -18.79 13.94 -11.91
CA SER A 432 -17.71 13.95 -10.93
C SER A 432 -17.35 15.38 -10.55
N GLN A 433 -17.27 15.67 -9.25
CA GLN A 433 -16.88 16.98 -8.72
C GLN A 433 -15.71 16.84 -7.76
N ALA A 434 -14.64 17.60 -7.99
CA ALA A 434 -13.52 17.68 -7.06
C ALA A 434 -13.90 18.49 -5.81
N LYS A 435 -13.62 17.94 -4.63
CA LYS A 435 -13.67 18.65 -3.34
C LYS A 435 -12.28 19.15 -2.96
N ARG A 436 -12.23 20.18 -2.11
CA ARG A 436 -10.96 20.63 -1.52
C ARG A 436 -10.37 19.50 -0.68
N CYS A 437 -9.13 19.14 -1.00
CA CYS A 437 -8.33 18.18 -0.24
C CYS A 437 -7.93 18.84 1.08
N GLN A 438 -8.13 18.15 2.21
CA GLN A 438 -7.36 18.42 3.42
C GLN A 438 -6.10 17.54 3.34
N GLU A 439 -4.93 18.17 3.38
CA GLU A 439 -3.67 17.44 3.53
C GLU A 439 -3.61 16.90 4.96
N PHE A 440 -3.57 15.58 5.09
CA PHE A 440 -3.33 14.92 6.37
C PHE A 440 -1.83 14.65 6.51
N ASP A 441 -1.27 14.91 7.69
CA ASP A 441 0.09 14.51 8.03
C ASP A 441 0.11 13.00 8.31
N ASP A 442 0.42 12.22 7.28
CA ASP A 442 0.45 10.77 7.33
C ASP A 442 1.48 10.23 8.35
N ASP A 443 2.60 10.94 8.61
CA ASP A 443 3.57 10.51 9.63
C ASP A 443 3.02 10.68 11.04
N ALA A 444 2.31 11.78 11.30
CA ALA A 444 1.59 11.96 12.57
C ALA A 444 0.52 10.87 12.76
N ILE A 445 -0.17 10.47 11.69
CA ILE A 445 -1.15 9.37 11.72
C ILE A 445 -0.46 8.04 12.00
N LEU A 446 0.63 7.71 11.33
CA LEU A 446 1.39 6.47 11.55
C LEU A 446 1.96 6.40 12.97
N GLN A 447 2.49 7.52 13.48
CA GLN A 447 2.97 7.60 14.86
C GLN A 447 1.82 7.44 15.87
N HIS A 448 0.64 8.00 15.57
CA HIS A 448 -0.54 7.79 16.40
C HIS A 448 -1.01 6.34 16.39
N ILE A 449 -0.98 5.66 15.23
CA ILE A 449 -1.25 4.22 15.10
C ILE A 449 -0.29 3.43 15.98
N ALA A 450 1.02 3.69 15.87
CA ALA A 450 2.03 3.03 16.68
C ALA A 450 1.81 3.26 18.19
N ASN A 451 1.40 4.46 18.60
CA ASN A 451 1.06 4.74 19.99
C ASN A 451 -0.17 3.95 20.45
N LEU A 452 -1.22 3.86 19.63
CA LEU A 452 -2.42 3.05 19.93
C LEU A 452 -2.09 1.56 20.03
N GLU A 453 -1.17 1.07 19.21
CA GLU A 453 -0.69 -0.31 19.26
C GLU A 453 0.15 -0.57 20.52
N ALA A 454 1.05 0.35 20.89
CA ALA A 454 1.94 0.27 22.05
C ALA A 454 1.20 0.35 23.41
N ILE A 455 0.21 1.25 23.56
CA ILE A 455 -0.68 1.32 24.75
C ILE A 455 -1.23 -0.05 25.13
N ALA A 456 -1.36 -0.88 24.12
CA ALA A 456 -2.10 -2.08 24.17
C ALA A 456 -1.16 -3.32 24.24
N GLU A 457 0.16 -3.15 24.09
CA GLU A 457 1.21 -4.12 24.50
C GLU A 457 1.57 -3.99 26.00
N ASP A 458 1.49 -2.78 26.56
CA ASP A 458 1.71 -2.48 28.00
C ASP A 458 0.59 -3.03 28.93
N GLN A 459 -0.40 -3.73 28.38
CA GLN A 459 -1.36 -4.50 29.16
C GLN A 459 -1.04 -5.97 28.98
N PRO A 460 -0.17 -6.56 29.84
CA PRO A 460 0.16 -7.97 29.71
C PRO A 460 -1.11 -8.80 29.70
N GLU A 461 -1.15 -9.77 28.79
CA GLU A 461 -1.94 -10.98 29.00
C GLU A 461 -1.59 -11.47 30.40
N ALA A 462 -2.48 -11.25 31.36
CA ALA A 462 -2.34 -11.87 32.66
C ALA A 462 -2.44 -13.38 32.40
N ALA A 463 -1.28 -14.02 32.24
CA ALA A 463 -1.10 -15.41 32.57
C ALA A 463 -1.45 -15.51 34.06
N GLU A 464 -2.73 -15.77 34.34
CA GLU A 464 -3.10 -16.35 35.62
C GLU A 464 -2.45 -17.73 35.65
N ASP A 465 -1.38 -17.82 36.42
CA ASP A 465 -0.81 -19.06 36.92
C ASP A 465 -1.97 -19.94 37.41
N ALA A 466 -2.16 -21.08 36.74
CA ALA A 466 -2.89 -22.20 37.30
C ALA A 466 -1.86 -23.14 37.93
N GLU A 467 -1.94 -23.20 39.26
CA GLU A 467 -1.20 -24.00 40.26
C GLU A 467 0.08 -23.42 40.86
#